data_AF-A0A4Y3JK04-F1
#
_entry.id   AF-A0A4Y3JK04-F1
#
_cell.length_a   1.000
_cell.length_b   1.000
_cell.length_c   1.000
_cell.angle_alpha   90.00
_cell.angle_beta   90.00
_cell.angle_gamma   90.00
#
_symmetry.space_group_name_H-M   'P 1'
#
loop_
_entity.id
_entity.type
_entity.pdbx_description
1 polymer ?
#
loop_
_entity_poly.entity_id
_entity_poly.type
_entity_poly.pdbx_seq_one_letter_code
_entity_poly.pdbx_strand_id
1 'polypeptide(L)'
;MKKYGSKQEYVKRPKSIINNRFPSKLKKKIRPNQYFYSRVRCQIIPKVQAKQKLTIEEQIDYMKYKGITFNIIKESEAKKILSETNYYYKISVVRKLFKKNYSNKYMFLDFSHLVDLSSIDMGVRYFLLQMVLDVEHSIKVQIINDLTNNPNVDPYLIVRQFKNKNSFFYKNTIERFERTAYRKDMYSKRGKNIPFWVLLEIMDMGGLITFLKFYGGKFKVTSDLNTTSDVAMYAKNIRNCCAHSGSFIYNIYDPSTRIPSNPRIITYGTIMGIESNDVRFRKVNDLVSLFYLHKIFCTNKLNERRFDEGKKLLERCEKNKIYYLSNEQLKKERKTFIKLLDYLKK
;
A
#
# COMPACT_ATOMS: atom_id res chain seq x y z
N MET A 1 6.51 48.01 38.71
CA MET A 1 5.21 47.45 39.17
C MET A 1 5.19 45.94 38.89
N LYS A 2 5.05 45.13 39.97
CA LYS A 2 4.54 43.73 40.10
C LYS A 2 4.92 42.69 39.02
N LYS A 3 5.75 41.68 39.37
CA LYS A 3 5.40 40.26 39.72
C LYS A 3 4.62 39.56 38.58
N TYR A 4 5.09 38.45 37.99
CA TYR A 4 5.17 37.12 38.62
C TYR A 4 6.32 36.28 38.05
N GLY A 5 7.09 35.66 38.94
CA GLY A 5 7.90 34.48 38.62
C GLY A 5 7.23 33.21 39.14
N SER A 6 7.54 32.07 38.53
CA SER A 6 7.65 30.82 39.28
C SER A 6 8.67 29.91 38.59
N LYS A 7 9.57 29.38 39.43
CA LYS A 7 10.72 28.56 39.07
C LYS A 7 10.27 27.22 38.52
N GLN A 8 10.96 26.73 37.50
CA GLN A 8 10.91 25.33 37.08
C GLN A 8 11.42 24.44 38.23
N GLU A 9 10.51 23.76 38.91
CA GLU A 9 10.87 22.63 39.76
C GLU A 9 11.15 21.40 38.90
N TYR A 10 12.43 21.02 38.87
CA TYR A 10 12.87 19.70 38.42
C TYR A 10 12.26 18.64 39.33
N VAL A 11 11.15 18.02 38.91
CA VAL A 11 10.62 16.83 39.57
C VAL A 11 11.61 15.67 39.34
N LYS A 12 12.34 15.34 40.40
CA LYS A 12 13.24 14.18 40.49
C LYS A 12 12.49 12.91 40.05
N ARG A 13 13.07 12.19 39.08
CA ARG A 13 12.68 10.82 38.69
C ARG A 13 12.64 9.92 39.94
N PRO A 14 11.59 9.14 40.18
CA PRO A 14 11.65 8.07 41.17
C PRO A 14 12.67 7.03 40.71
N LYS A 15 13.69 6.79 41.53
CA LYS A 15 14.62 5.68 41.38
C LYS A 15 13.84 4.37 41.47
N SER A 16 13.98 3.54 40.44
CA SER A 16 14.00 2.07 40.48
C SER A 16 13.15 1.40 41.57
N ILE A 17 11.93 1.01 41.22
CA ILE A 17 11.33 -0.24 41.73
C ILE A 17 11.44 -1.26 40.60
N ILE A 18 12.69 -1.68 40.38
CA ILE A 18 13.01 -2.95 39.73
C ILE A 18 13.04 -3.94 40.89
N ASN A 19 11.92 -4.59 41.16
CA ASN A 19 11.93 -5.86 41.88
C ASN A 19 10.85 -6.77 41.30
N ASN A 20 11.34 -7.66 40.44
CA ASN A 20 10.64 -8.82 39.93
C ASN A 20 10.18 -9.71 41.09
N ARG A 21 8.88 -9.70 41.40
CA ARG A 21 8.04 -10.84 41.76
C ARG A 21 6.69 -10.31 42.23
N PHE A 22 5.66 -10.49 41.41
CA PHE A 22 4.28 -10.41 41.90
C PHE A 22 4.11 -11.43 43.05
N PRO A 23 3.56 -11.05 44.21
CA PRO A 23 3.48 -11.93 45.36
C PRO A 23 2.70 -13.21 45.02
N SER A 24 3.36 -14.36 45.21
CA SER A 24 2.85 -15.71 44.95
C SER A 24 1.59 -16.06 45.77
N LYS A 25 1.21 -15.22 46.75
CA LYS A 25 0.07 -15.42 47.64
C LYS A 25 -1.30 -14.95 47.09
N LEU A 26 -1.36 -14.27 45.93
CA LEU A 26 -2.63 -13.92 45.28
C LEU A 26 -3.15 -14.97 44.26
N LYS A 27 -2.43 -16.08 44.08
CA LYS A 27 -2.81 -17.14 43.13
C LYS A 27 -4.07 -17.95 43.52
N LYS A 28 -4.64 -17.77 44.71
CA LYS A 28 -5.74 -18.61 45.23
C LYS A 28 -7.14 -17.95 45.30
N LYS A 29 -7.35 -16.71 44.84
CA LYS A 29 -8.67 -16.03 44.94
C LYS A 29 -9.06 -15.16 43.73
N ILE A 30 -8.60 -15.48 42.52
CA ILE A 30 -8.97 -14.73 41.31
C ILE A 30 -9.45 -15.73 40.25
N ARG A 31 -10.70 -15.57 39.78
CA ARG A 31 -11.23 -16.38 38.66
C ARG A 31 -10.25 -16.25 37.47
N PRO A 32 -9.93 -17.32 36.71
CA PRO A 32 -8.89 -17.30 35.67
C PRO A 32 -8.98 -16.10 34.69
N ASN A 33 -10.21 -15.71 34.33
CA ASN A 33 -10.47 -14.52 33.50
C ASN A 33 -10.01 -13.21 34.16
N GLN A 34 -10.29 -13.03 35.46
CA GLN A 34 -9.93 -11.80 36.18
C GLN A 34 -8.41 -11.69 36.36
N TYR A 35 -7.69 -12.81 36.46
CA TYR A 35 -6.22 -12.82 36.50
C TYR A 35 -5.61 -12.38 35.16
N PHE A 36 -6.13 -12.91 34.05
CA PHE A 36 -5.72 -12.50 32.70
C PHE A 36 -5.89 -10.99 32.48
N TYR A 37 -7.08 -10.46 32.77
CA TYR A 37 -7.34 -9.02 32.59
C TYR A 37 -6.45 -8.14 33.46
N SER A 38 -6.18 -8.55 34.71
CA SER A 38 -5.25 -7.84 35.60
C SER A 38 -3.81 -7.85 35.05
N ARG A 39 -3.33 -9.00 34.56
CA ARG A 39 -1.99 -9.11 33.94
C ARG A 39 -1.86 -8.15 32.75
N VAL A 40 -2.81 -8.20 31.81
CA VAL A 40 -2.78 -7.35 30.62
C VAL A 40 -2.78 -5.87 31.00
N ARG A 41 -3.66 -5.47 31.93
CA ARG A 41 -3.77 -4.07 32.37
C ARG A 41 -2.51 -3.56 33.07
N CYS A 42 -1.88 -4.36 33.92
CA CYS A 42 -0.73 -3.93 34.70
C CYS A 42 0.60 -4.02 33.92
N GLN A 43 0.74 -4.96 32.98
CA GLN A 43 2.03 -5.26 32.35
C GLN A 43 2.09 -4.91 30.86
N ILE A 44 0.99 -5.08 30.12
CA ILE A 44 0.99 -4.97 28.65
C ILE A 44 0.48 -3.61 28.19
N ILE A 45 -0.61 -3.10 28.77
CA ILE A 45 -1.16 -1.78 28.38
C ILE A 45 -0.13 -0.64 28.57
N PRO A 46 0.60 -0.54 29.69
CA PRO A 46 1.62 0.50 29.86
C PRO A 46 2.71 0.42 28.79
N LYS A 47 3.14 -0.79 28.42
CA LYS A 47 4.10 -1.00 27.32
C LYS A 47 3.55 -0.47 25.99
N VAL A 48 2.30 -0.80 25.66
CA VAL A 48 1.64 -0.31 24.44
C VAL A 48 1.55 1.22 24.42
N GLN A 49 1.16 1.84 25.53
CA GLN A 49 1.07 3.30 25.65
C GLN A 49 2.43 3.98 25.51
N ALA A 50 3.47 3.37 26.09
CA ALA A 50 4.86 3.81 25.96
C ALA A 50 5.53 3.40 24.64
N LYS A 51 4.79 2.77 23.71
CA LYS A 51 5.28 2.24 22.41
C LYS A 51 6.49 1.29 22.56
N GLN A 52 6.54 0.54 23.66
CA GLN A 52 7.55 -0.48 23.89
C GLN A 52 7.25 -1.75 23.09
N LYS A 53 8.31 -2.52 22.77
CA LYS A 53 8.17 -3.80 22.10
C LYS A 53 7.40 -4.80 22.97
N LEU A 54 6.52 -5.58 22.34
CA LEU A 54 5.81 -6.69 22.95
C LEU A 54 6.44 -8.01 22.50
N THR A 55 6.55 -8.98 23.42
CA THR A 55 6.86 -10.37 23.05
C THR A 55 5.69 -11.00 22.26
N ILE A 56 5.90 -12.16 21.63
CA ILE A 56 4.83 -12.86 20.89
C ILE A 56 3.67 -13.23 21.83
N GLU A 57 3.98 -13.69 23.04
CA GLU A 57 2.98 -13.96 24.09
C GLU A 57 2.17 -12.69 24.42
N GLU A 58 2.86 -11.57 24.62
CA GLU A 58 2.21 -10.30 24.95
C GLU A 58 1.35 -9.78 23.78
N GLN A 59 1.75 -10.03 22.54
CA GLN A 59 0.96 -9.71 21.34
C GLN A 59 -0.35 -10.53 21.31
N ILE A 60 -0.29 -11.83 21.58
CA ILE A 60 -1.46 -12.71 21.67
C ILE A 60 -2.39 -12.27 22.81
N ASP A 61 -1.84 -12.02 23.98
CA ASP A 61 -2.60 -11.52 25.13
C ASP A 61 -3.27 -10.17 24.83
N TYR A 62 -2.56 -9.27 24.16
CA TYR A 62 -3.12 -7.99 23.75
C TYR A 62 -4.26 -8.18 22.73
N MET A 63 -4.13 -9.08 21.75
CA MET A 63 -5.20 -9.41 20.81
C MET A 63 -6.44 -9.94 21.52
N LYS A 64 -6.28 -10.89 22.43
CA LYS A 64 -7.37 -11.42 23.27
C LYS A 64 -8.04 -10.32 24.09
N TYR A 65 -7.26 -9.44 24.71
CA TYR A 65 -7.77 -8.28 25.44
C TYR A 65 -8.57 -7.32 24.54
N LYS A 66 -8.14 -7.15 23.28
CA LYS A 66 -8.85 -6.38 22.26
C LYS A 66 -10.07 -7.12 21.67
N GLY A 67 -10.41 -8.32 22.14
CA GLY A 67 -11.59 -9.06 21.70
C GLY A 67 -11.39 -9.96 20.47
N ILE A 68 -10.13 -10.23 20.11
CA ILE A 68 -9.81 -11.19 19.03
C ILE A 68 -9.75 -12.60 19.61
N THR A 69 -10.49 -13.54 19.02
CA THR A 69 -10.54 -14.94 19.45
C THR A 69 -9.47 -15.80 18.75
N PHE A 70 -9.22 -16.99 19.28
CA PHE A 70 -8.28 -18.00 18.76
C PHE A 70 -8.95 -19.38 18.71
N ASN A 71 -10.18 -19.40 18.18
CA ASN A 71 -11.06 -20.55 18.14
C ASN A 71 -10.74 -21.47 16.94
N ILE A 72 -10.40 -20.89 15.79
CA ILE A 72 -10.08 -21.65 14.56
C ILE A 72 -8.58 -21.94 14.50
N ILE A 73 -7.76 -20.89 14.62
CA ILE A 73 -6.30 -21.03 14.76
C ILE A 73 -5.96 -20.88 16.24
N LYS A 74 -5.40 -21.95 16.82
CA LYS A 74 -5.04 -22.00 18.24
C LYS A 74 -3.86 -21.07 18.54
N GLU A 75 -3.72 -20.66 19.81
CA GLU A 75 -2.64 -19.77 20.24
C GLU A 75 -1.24 -20.31 19.89
N SER A 76 -1.00 -21.62 20.00
CA SER A 76 0.29 -22.24 19.67
C SER A 76 0.68 -22.08 18.20
N GLU A 77 -0.29 -22.23 17.29
CA GLU A 77 -0.09 -22.02 15.86
C GLU A 77 0.01 -20.53 15.53
N ALA A 78 -0.80 -19.69 16.17
CA ALA A 78 -0.70 -18.25 16.02
C ALA A 78 0.69 -17.70 16.41
N LYS A 79 1.33 -18.28 17.44
CA LYS A 79 2.72 -17.95 17.79
C LYS A 79 3.67 -18.22 16.63
N LYS A 80 3.60 -19.42 16.04
CA LYS A 80 4.42 -19.81 14.88
C LYS A 80 4.19 -18.86 13.71
N ILE A 81 2.92 -18.53 13.42
CA ILE A 81 2.58 -17.60 12.35
C ILE A 81 3.24 -16.24 12.57
N LEU A 82 3.17 -15.70 13.80
CA LEU A 82 3.73 -14.39 14.17
C LEU A 82 5.27 -14.37 14.27
N SER A 83 5.92 -15.52 14.39
CA SER A 83 7.37 -15.63 14.48
C SER A 83 8.04 -16.01 13.16
N GLU A 84 7.38 -16.77 12.29
CA GLU A 84 8.02 -17.40 11.12
C GLU A 84 7.45 -16.92 9.77
N THR A 85 6.15 -16.67 9.68
CA THR A 85 5.47 -16.45 8.38
C THR A 85 4.96 -15.03 8.18
N ASN A 86 4.61 -14.36 9.27
CA ASN A 86 4.05 -13.02 9.27
C ASN A 86 4.50 -12.30 10.54
N TYR A 87 4.27 -11.01 10.64
CA TYR A 87 4.58 -10.23 11.83
C TYR A 87 3.37 -9.44 12.29
N TYR A 88 3.32 -9.18 13.60
CA TYR A 88 2.16 -8.62 14.28
C TYR A 88 1.59 -7.37 13.61
N TYR A 89 2.45 -6.43 13.19
CA TYR A 89 1.99 -5.19 12.56
C TYR A 89 1.22 -5.47 11.26
N LYS A 90 1.75 -6.35 10.40
CA LYS A 90 1.18 -6.68 9.10
C LYS A 90 -0.13 -7.43 9.23
N ILE A 91 -0.18 -8.46 10.07
CA ILE A 91 -1.40 -9.25 10.25
C ILE A 91 -2.48 -8.49 11.01
N SER A 92 -2.09 -7.65 11.96
CA SER A 92 -3.06 -6.96 12.78
C SER A 92 -3.74 -5.84 12.00
N VAL A 93 -3.13 -5.23 10.97
CA VAL A 93 -3.72 -4.03 10.32
C VAL A 93 -5.10 -4.27 9.73
N VAL A 94 -5.37 -5.48 9.22
CA VAL A 94 -6.65 -5.88 8.62
C VAL A 94 -7.78 -5.97 9.65
N ARG A 95 -7.48 -5.96 10.96
CA ARG A 95 -8.48 -5.81 12.02
C ARG A 95 -9.32 -4.54 11.89
N LYS A 96 -8.81 -3.52 11.17
CA LYS A 96 -9.53 -2.27 10.89
C LYS A 96 -10.80 -2.48 10.05
N LEU A 97 -10.91 -3.63 9.36
CA LEU A 97 -12.10 -4.03 8.61
C LEU A 97 -13.24 -4.54 9.50
N PHE A 98 -13.01 -4.67 10.80
CA PHE A 98 -13.99 -5.21 11.75
C PHE A 98 -14.44 -4.16 12.75
N LYS A 99 -15.73 -4.21 13.07
CA LYS A 99 -16.36 -3.32 14.04
C LYS A 99 -15.93 -3.66 15.46
N LYS A 100 -16.04 -2.67 16.34
CA LYS A 100 -15.84 -2.81 17.78
C LYS A 100 -17.12 -2.51 18.53
N ASN A 101 -17.26 -3.11 19.69
CA ASN A 101 -18.32 -2.78 20.65
C ASN A 101 -18.01 -1.48 21.41
N TYR A 102 -18.95 -1.03 22.24
CA TYR A 102 -18.83 0.16 23.09
C TYR A 102 -17.62 0.11 24.06
N SER A 103 -17.15 -1.08 24.42
CA SER A 103 -15.94 -1.28 25.23
C SER A 103 -14.63 -1.29 24.41
N ASN A 104 -14.67 -0.86 23.14
CA ASN A 104 -13.53 -0.81 22.22
C ASN A 104 -12.86 -2.18 22.00
N LYS A 105 -13.64 -3.27 22.05
CA LYS A 105 -13.22 -4.63 21.68
C LYS A 105 -13.82 -5.05 20.35
N TYR A 106 -13.05 -5.75 19.52
CA TYR A 106 -13.51 -6.29 18.26
C TYR A 106 -14.65 -7.30 18.46
N MET A 107 -15.60 -7.28 17.54
CA MET A 107 -16.75 -8.19 17.53
C MET A 107 -16.58 -9.21 16.40
N PHE A 108 -16.88 -10.48 16.68
CA PHE A 108 -16.87 -11.57 15.69
C PHE A 108 -15.57 -11.65 14.89
N LEU A 109 -14.43 -11.44 15.56
CA LEU A 109 -13.11 -11.44 14.92
C LEU A 109 -12.23 -12.52 15.55
N ASP A 110 -11.91 -13.55 14.76
CA ASP A 110 -10.94 -14.58 15.11
C ASP A 110 -9.59 -14.33 14.42
N PHE A 111 -8.49 -14.78 15.01
CA PHE A 111 -7.15 -14.68 14.44
C PHE A 111 -7.05 -15.28 13.02
N SER A 112 -7.80 -16.35 12.74
CA SER A 112 -7.93 -16.94 11.39
C SER A 112 -8.39 -15.95 10.31
N HIS A 113 -9.30 -15.02 10.65
CA HIS A 113 -9.76 -13.98 9.72
C HIS A 113 -8.61 -13.05 9.35
N LEU A 114 -7.73 -12.72 10.32
CA LEU A 114 -6.58 -11.85 10.10
C LEU A 114 -5.53 -12.53 9.21
N VAL A 115 -5.29 -13.82 9.42
CA VAL A 115 -4.40 -14.64 8.59
C VAL A 115 -4.91 -14.70 7.14
N ASP A 116 -6.20 -14.99 6.97
CA ASP A 116 -6.80 -15.10 5.64
C ASP A 116 -6.80 -13.76 4.89
N LEU A 117 -7.27 -12.68 5.54
CA LEU A 117 -7.24 -11.33 4.95
C LEU A 117 -5.82 -10.85 4.67
N SER A 118 -4.82 -11.18 5.50
CA SER A 118 -3.43 -10.84 5.20
C SER A 118 -2.90 -11.60 3.98
N SER A 119 -3.39 -12.81 3.72
CA SER A 119 -3.05 -13.59 2.53
C SER A 119 -3.72 -13.00 1.28
N ILE A 120 -4.99 -12.61 1.40
CA ILE A 120 -5.73 -11.90 0.34
C ILE A 120 -5.05 -10.56 0.02
N ASP A 121 -4.64 -9.79 1.04
CA ASP A 121 -3.89 -8.54 0.87
C ASP A 121 -2.61 -8.74 0.05
N MET A 122 -1.90 -9.84 0.31
CA MET A 122 -0.72 -10.19 -0.48
C MET A 122 -1.07 -10.47 -1.94
N GLY A 123 -2.12 -11.24 -2.21
CA GLY A 123 -2.61 -11.49 -3.56
C GLY A 123 -2.97 -10.20 -4.30
N VAL A 124 -3.73 -9.32 -3.65
CA VAL A 124 -4.10 -8.00 -4.20
C VAL A 124 -2.85 -7.17 -4.52
N ARG A 125 -1.87 -7.10 -3.62
CA ARG A 125 -0.64 -6.32 -3.85
C ARG A 125 0.16 -6.85 -5.04
N TYR A 126 0.31 -8.17 -5.17
CA TYR A 126 1.03 -8.75 -6.29
C TYR A 126 0.31 -8.52 -7.61
N PHE A 127 -1.01 -8.70 -7.63
CA PHE A 127 -1.83 -8.39 -8.80
C PHE A 127 -1.70 -6.93 -9.23
N LEU A 128 -1.91 -5.99 -8.31
CA LEU A 128 -1.82 -4.55 -8.61
C LEU A 128 -0.40 -4.12 -9.00
N LEU A 129 0.63 -4.67 -8.36
CA LEU A 129 2.02 -4.39 -8.74
C LEU A 129 2.31 -4.82 -10.17
N GLN A 130 1.83 -6.01 -10.56
CA GLN A 130 2.01 -6.50 -11.91
C GLN A 130 1.27 -5.63 -12.95
N MET A 131 0.05 -5.18 -12.65
CA MET A 131 -0.65 -4.20 -13.51
C MET A 131 0.14 -2.90 -13.70
N VAL A 132 0.74 -2.38 -12.62
CA VAL A 132 1.56 -1.17 -12.71
C VAL A 132 2.78 -1.41 -13.61
N LEU A 133 3.45 -2.55 -13.47
CA LEU A 133 4.63 -2.87 -14.28
C LEU A 133 4.28 -2.96 -15.77
N ASP A 134 3.12 -3.51 -16.12
CA ASP A 134 2.64 -3.55 -17.50
C ASP A 134 2.39 -2.15 -18.06
N VAL A 135 1.77 -1.26 -17.26
CA VAL A 135 1.57 0.15 -17.63
C VAL A 135 2.90 0.88 -17.81
N GLU A 136 3.83 0.73 -16.86
CA GLU A 136 5.17 1.34 -16.95
C GLU A 136 5.90 0.89 -18.21
N HIS A 137 5.87 -0.41 -18.52
CA HIS A 137 6.49 -0.95 -19.72
C HIS A 137 5.82 -0.42 -21.00
N SER A 138 4.48 -0.45 -21.05
CA SER A 138 3.73 -0.03 -22.24
C SER A 138 3.92 1.46 -22.56
N ILE A 139 3.95 2.32 -21.53
CA ILE A 139 4.28 3.74 -21.70
C ILE A 139 5.70 3.91 -22.25
N LYS A 140 6.69 3.16 -21.75
CA LYS A 140 8.07 3.22 -22.27
C LYS A 140 8.14 2.79 -23.72
N VAL A 141 7.48 1.69 -24.09
CA VAL A 141 7.43 1.20 -25.48
C VAL A 141 6.88 2.27 -26.41
N GLN A 142 5.76 2.90 -26.04
CA GLN A 142 5.16 3.93 -26.87
C GLN A 142 6.08 5.15 -27.03
N ILE A 143 6.62 5.70 -25.93
CA ILE A 143 7.54 6.84 -25.99
C ILE A 143 8.78 6.49 -26.83
N ILE A 144 9.35 5.30 -26.66
CA ILE A 144 10.54 4.88 -27.41
C ILE A 144 10.23 4.78 -28.89
N ASN A 145 9.10 4.17 -29.26
CA ASN A 145 8.67 4.03 -30.65
C ASN A 145 8.43 5.41 -31.29
N ASP A 146 7.72 6.30 -30.59
CA ASP A 146 7.43 7.64 -31.09
C ASP A 146 8.71 8.46 -31.32
N LEU A 147 9.67 8.36 -30.41
CA LEU A 147 10.97 9.03 -30.55
C LEU A 147 11.85 8.39 -31.64
N THR A 148 11.83 7.06 -31.76
CA THR A 148 12.63 6.32 -32.75
C THR A 148 12.15 6.60 -34.18
N ASN A 149 10.84 6.70 -34.38
CA ASN A 149 10.24 6.96 -35.69
C ASN A 149 10.23 8.44 -36.08
N ASN A 150 10.70 9.34 -35.21
CA ASN A 150 10.77 10.75 -35.51
C ASN A 150 12.19 11.14 -35.99
N PRO A 151 12.38 11.40 -37.30
CA PRO A 151 13.71 11.67 -37.86
C PRO A 151 14.33 12.97 -37.32
N ASN A 152 13.53 13.85 -36.71
CA ASN A 152 13.99 15.11 -36.15
C ASN A 152 14.46 15.00 -34.69
N VAL A 153 14.41 13.80 -34.09
CA VAL A 153 14.83 13.57 -32.71
C VAL A 153 16.28 13.10 -32.68
N ASP A 154 17.17 13.97 -32.21
CA ASP A 154 18.50 13.53 -31.77
C ASP A 154 18.39 12.83 -30.40
N PRO A 155 18.91 11.59 -30.27
CA PRO A 155 18.68 10.77 -29.10
C PRO A 155 19.37 11.25 -27.82
N TYR A 156 20.38 12.12 -27.95
CA TYR A 156 21.12 12.70 -26.84
C TYR A 156 20.65 14.13 -26.53
N LEU A 157 20.22 14.89 -27.54
CA LEU A 157 19.70 16.24 -27.40
C LEU A 157 18.44 16.25 -26.55
N ILE A 158 17.51 15.31 -26.76
CA ILE A 158 16.31 15.19 -25.94
C ILE A 158 16.66 14.92 -24.46
N VAL A 159 17.68 14.12 -24.20
CA VAL A 159 18.18 13.85 -22.85
C VAL A 159 18.80 15.10 -22.23
N ARG A 160 19.60 15.87 -22.98
CA ARG A 160 20.13 17.16 -22.52
C ARG A 160 19.01 18.15 -22.19
N GLN A 161 17.98 18.24 -23.03
CA GLN A 161 16.83 19.11 -22.80
C GLN A 161 16.03 18.68 -21.56
N PHE A 162 15.83 17.37 -21.38
CA PHE A 162 15.20 16.84 -20.17
C PHE A 162 16.03 17.16 -18.92
N LYS A 163 17.35 16.96 -18.96
CA LYS A 163 18.29 17.30 -17.88
C LYS A 163 18.19 18.78 -17.51
N ASN A 164 18.19 19.67 -18.50
CA ASN A 164 18.12 21.12 -18.25
C ASN A 164 16.81 21.52 -17.54
N LYS A 165 15.69 20.90 -17.91
CA LYS A 165 14.38 21.18 -17.30
C LYS A 165 14.16 20.48 -15.96
N ASN A 166 14.76 19.30 -15.75
CA ASN A 166 14.51 18.42 -14.61
C ASN A 166 15.82 17.94 -13.95
N SER A 167 16.75 18.86 -13.72
CA SER A 167 18.13 18.56 -13.30
C SER A 167 18.21 17.69 -12.03
N PHE A 168 17.39 17.97 -11.02
CA PHE A 168 17.34 17.18 -9.78
C PHE A 168 16.95 15.71 -10.02
N PHE A 169 15.88 15.47 -10.79
CA PHE A 169 15.44 14.11 -11.12
C PHE A 169 16.46 13.36 -11.97
N TYR A 170 17.05 14.06 -12.95
CA TYR A 170 18.10 13.49 -13.79
C TYR A 170 19.31 13.06 -12.94
N LYS A 171 19.84 13.97 -12.11
CA LYS A 171 20.98 13.70 -11.22
C LYS A 171 20.75 12.48 -10.34
N ASN A 172 19.62 12.41 -9.63
CA ASN A 172 19.28 11.27 -8.78
C ASN A 172 19.14 9.96 -9.55
N THR A 173 18.70 10.02 -10.82
CA THR A 173 18.60 8.83 -11.66
C THR A 173 19.98 8.32 -12.06
N ILE A 174 20.89 9.22 -12.45
CA ILE A 174 22.25 8.85 -12.85
C ILE A 174 23.07 8.35 -11.66
N GLU A 175 22.99 9.01 -10.50
CA GLU A 175 23.68 8.55 -9.28
C GLU A 175 23.26 7.14 -8.87
N ARG A 176 21.97 6.81 -8.98
CA ARG A 176 21.49 5.44 -8.72
C ARG A 176 21.98 4.45 -9.77
N PHE A 177 22.05 4.87 -11.03
CA PHE A 177 22.52 4.04 -12.13
C PHE A 177 24.01 3.73 -12.03
N GLU A 178 24.82 4.69 -11.58
CA GLU A 178 26.25 4.52 -11.32
C GLU A 178 26.53 3.56 -10.17
N ARG A 179 25.75 3.66 -9.08
CA ARG A 179 26.00 2.91 -7.84
C ARG A 179 25.47 1.47 -7.88
N THR A 180 24.58 1.12 -8.80
CA THR A 180 23.95 -0.20 -8.80
C THR A 180 24.83 -1.28 -9.42
N ALA A 181 25.15 -2.32 -8.64
CA ALA A 181 25.87 -3.49 -9.13
C ALA A 181 25.07 -4.24 -10.22
N TYR A 182 23.74 -4.26 -10.12
CA TYR A 182 22.85 -4.97 -11.06
C TYR A 182 22.93 -4.47 -12.50
N ARG A 183 23.40 -3.24 -12.73
CA ARG A 183 23.50 -2.63 -14.07
C ARG A 183 24.89 -2.11 -14.39
N LYS A 184 25.93 -2.62 -13.72
CA LYS A 184 27.31 -2.15 -13.85
C LYS A 184 27.82 -2.22 -15.30
N ASP A 185 27.52 -3.31 -16.02
CA ASP A 185 27.87 -3.44 -17.45
C ASP A 185 27.19 -2.35 -18.29
N MET A 186 25.88 -2.13 -18.08
CA MET A 186 25.12 -1.10 -18.80
C MET A 186 25.68 0.30 -18.55
N TYR A 187 26.04 0.61 -17.29
CA TYR A 187 26.66 1.89 -16.93
C TYR A 187 28.05 2.04 -17.57
N SER A 188 28.89 1.00 -17.53
CA SER A 188 30.24 1.05 -18.11
C SER A 188 30.23 1.42 -19.61
N LYS A 189 29.24 0.92 -20.36
CA LYS A 189 29.11 1.15 -21.81
C LYS A 189 28.53 2.51 -22.16
N ARG A 190 27.63 3.08 -21.33
CA ARG A 190 26.78 4.22 -21.74
C ARG A 190 26.65 5.34 -20.70
N GLY A 191 27.23 5.19 -19.51
CA GLY A 191 27.08 6.12 -18.39
C GLY A 191 27.60 7.53 -18.66
N LYS A 192 28.61 7.67 -19.54
CA LYS A 192 29.17 8.96 -19.96
C LYS A 192 28.28 9.71 -20.96
N ASN A 193 27.54 8.99 -21.81
CA ASN A 193 26.66 9.58 -22.81
C ASN A 193 25.38 8.74 -22.97
N ILE A 194 24.31 9.18 -22.30
CA ILE A 194 23.09 8.39 -22.13
C ILE A 194 22.07 8.78 -23.20
N PRO A 195 21.72 7.89 -24.14
CA PRO A 195 20.61 8.12 -25.07
C PRO A 195 19.25 7.89 -24.39
N PHE A 196 18.16 8.40 -25.00
CA PHE A 196 16.83 8.38 -24.36
C PHE A 196 16.33 6.98 -23.98
N TRP A 197 16.60 5.92 -24.76
CA TRP A 197 16.13 4.57 -24.46
C TRP A 197 16.81 4.00 -23.21
N VAL A 198 18.09 4.32 -22.99
CA VAL A 198 18.80 3.96 -21.76
C VAL A 198 18.23 4.76 -20.59
N LEU A 199 17.99 6.07 -20.78
CA LEU A 199 17.42 6.91 -19.73
C LEU A 199 16.06 6.38 -19.27
N LEU A 200 15.17 6.04 -20.21
CA LEU A 200 13.85 5.48 -19.91
C LEU A 200 13.94 4.12 -19.21
N GLU A 201 14.93 3.29 -19.56
CA GLU A 201 15.14 1.99 -18.92
C GLU A 201 15.61 2.11 -17.45
N ILE A 202 16.42 3.13 -17.13
CA ILE A 202 16.95 3.34 -15.78
C ILE A 202 16.06 4.20 -14.88
N MET A 203 15.06 4.88 -15.46
CA MET A 203 14.08 5.65 -14.69
C MET A 203 13.19 4.74 -13.85
N ASP A 204 12.94 5.17 -12.61
CA ASP A 204 11.81 4.66 -11.83
C ASP A 204 10.49 5.28 -12.35
N MET A 205 9.36 4.81 -11.81
CA MET A 205 8.04 5.33 -12.18
C MET A 205 7.92 6.85 -12.02
N GLY A 206 8.56 7.43 -11.00
CA GLY A 206 8.55 8.88 -10.79
C GLY A 206 9.27 9.62 -11.92
N GLY A 207 10.47 9.15 -12.27
CA GLY A 207 11.25 9.66 -13.39
C GLY A 207 10.51 9.50 -14.72
N LEU A 208 9.85 8.36 -14.93
CA LEU A 208 9.03 8.11 -16.12
C LEU A 208 7.87 9.09 -16.23
N ILE A 209 7.12 9.35 -15.14
CA ILE A 209 6.02 10.33 -15.13
C ILE A 209 6.55 11.74 -15.41
N THR A 210 7.68 12.11 -14.81
CA THR A 210 8.32 13.41 -15.06
C THR A 210 8.79 13.53 -16.52
N PHE A 211 9.35 12.46 -17.09
CA PHE A 211 9.74 12.42 -18.50
C PHE A 211 8.52 12.51 -19.42
N LEU A 212 7.44 11.78 -19.13
CA LEU A 212 6.20 11.83 -19.87
C LEU A 212 5.61 13.25 -19.90
N LYS A 213 5.62 13.97 -18.77
CA LYS A 213 5.20 15.38 -18.71
C LYS A 213 6.10 16.30 -19.55
N PHE A 214 7.41 16.07 -19.54
CA PHE A 214 8.34 16.80 -20.41
C PHE A 214 8.08 16.51 -21.89
N TYR A 215 7.86 15.24 -22.23
CA TYR A 215 7.61 14.74 -23.57
C TYR A 215 6.32 15.31 -24.17
N GLY A 216 5.20 15.24 -23.45
CA GLY A 216 3.92 15.79 -23.91
C GLY A 216 3.92 17.32 -24.10
N GLY A 217 4.72 18.05 -23.30
CA GLY A 217 4.89 19.49 -23.48
C GLY A 217 5.78 19.89 -24.67
N LYS A 218 6.51 18.93 -25.27
CA LYS A 218 7.49 19.19 -26.35
C LYS A 218 6.99 18.72 -27.72
N PHE A 219 6.21 17.64 -27.76
CA PHE A 219 5.72 17.05 -29.01
C PHE A 219 4.19 17.14 -29.07
N LYS A 220 3.65 17.30 -30.28
CA LYS A 220 2.21 17.07 -30.52
C LYS A 220 1.94 15.57 -30.43
N VAL A 221 1.78 15.09 -29.21
CA VAL A 221 1.39 13.69 -28.95
C VAL A 221 -0.12 13.54 -29.01
N THR A 222 -0.57 12.29 -29.14
CA THR A 222 -1.99 11.95 -29.03
C THR A 222 -2.57 12.51 -27.72
N SER A 223 -3.87 12.83 -27.73
CA SER A 223 -4.59 13.40 -26.57
C SER A 223 -4.39 12.58 -25.28
N ASP A 224 -4.23 11.27 -25.44
CA ASP A 224 -4.11 10.32 -24.33
C ASP A 224 -2.78 10.49 -23.60
N LEU A 225 -1.65 10.59 -24.31
CA LEU A 225 -0.32 10.77 -23.70
C LEU A 225 -0.18 12.11 -22.95
N ASN A 226 -0.80 13.17 -23.46
CA ASN A 226 -0.75 14.51 -22.84
C ASN A 226 -1.45 14.58 -21.47
N THR A 227 -2.49 13.77 -21.27
CA THR A 227 -3.25 13.74 -20.01
C THR A 227 -2.76 12.63 -19.06
N THR A 228 -1.96 11.70 -19.58
CA THR A 228 -1.51 10.50 -18.86
C THR A 228 -0.59 10.80 -17.69
N SER A 229 0.23 11.86 -17.71
CA SER A 229 1.15 12.12 -16.58
C SER A 229 0.43 12.38 -15.26
N ASP A 230 -0.73 13.05 -15.31
CA ASP A 230 -1.51 13.35 -14.12
C ASP A 230 -2.20 12.09 -13.58
N VAL A 231 -2.71 11.24 -14.48
CA VAL A 231 -3.35 9.96 -14.12
C VAL A 231 -2.32 8.96 -13.58
N ALA A 232 -1.14 8.89 -14.21
CA ALA A 232 -0.05 7.99 -13.81
C ALA A 232 0.50 8.31 -12.40
N MET A 233 0.35 9.55 -11.93
CA MET A 233 0.70 9.91 -10.54
C MET A 233 -0.12 9.12 -9.52
N TYR A 234 -1.37 8.79 -9.82
CA TYR A 234 -2.22 7.98 -8.93
C TYR A 234 -1.80 6.50 -8.96
N ALA A 235 -1.46 5.95 -10.14
CA ALA A 235 -0.91 4.60 -10.26
C ALA A 235 0.42 4.44 -9.48
N LYS A 236 1.23 5.49 -9.39
CA LYS A 236 2.45 5.52 -8.57
C LYS A 236 2.19 5.31 -7.07
N ASN A 237 1.04 5.76 -6.55
CA ASN A 237 0.68 5.50 -5.15
C ASN A 237 0.51 3.99 -4.90
N ILE A 238 -0.16 3.30 -5.82
CA ILE A 238 -0.33 1.83 -5.77
C ILE A 238 1.01 1.13 -5.88
N ARG A 239 1.85 1.53 -6.84
CA ARG A 239 3.21 1.02 -7.03
C ARG A 239 3.99 1.05 -5.74
N ASN A 240 4.09 2.22 -5.12
CA ASN A 240 4.86 2.42 -3.91
C ASN A 240 4.29 1.62 -2.74
N CYS A 241 2.96 1.59 -2.59
CA CYS A 241 2.32 0.78 -1.56
C CYS A 241 2.66 -0.71 -1.73
N CYS A 242 2.49 -1.27 -2.92
CA CYS A 242 2.63 -2.70 -3.18
C CYS A 242 4.09 -3.15 -3.18
N ALA A 243 5.00 -2.40 -3.81
CA ALA A 243 6.43 -2.72 -3.89
C ALA A 243 7.13 -2.67 -2.53
N HIS A 244 6.66 -1.81 -1.61
CA HIS A 244 7.14 -1.76 -0.22
C HIS A 244 6.33 -2.65 0.74
N SER A 245 5.54 -3.59 0.21
CA SER A 245 4.71 -4.51 0.99
C SER A 245 3.74 -3.83 1.97
N GLY A 246 3.34 -2.58 1.72
CA GLY A 246 2.33 -1.87 2.49
C GLY A 246 0.95 -2.49 2.28
N SER A 247 0.18 -2.73 3.35
CA SER A 247 -1.14 -3.36 3.21
C SER A 247 -2.13 -2.46 2.46
N PHE A 248 -2.81 -3.03 1.47
CA PHE A 248 -3.67 -2.32 0.55
C PHE A 248 -5.15 -2.44 0.90
N ILE A 249 -5.62 -3.59 1.38
CA ILE A 249 -7.06 -3.89 1.43
C ILE A 249 -7.86 -3.16 2.52
N TYR A 250 -7.21 -2.49 3.47
CA TYR A 250 -7.90 -1.75 4.53
C TYR A 250 -8.12 -0.29 4.16
N ASN A 251 -9.16 0.34 4.71
CA ASN A 251 -9.47 1.77 4.55
C ASN A 251 -9.64 2.20 3.07
N ILE A 252 -10.19 1.35 2.20
CA ILE A 252 -10.48 1.72 0.80
C ILE A 252 -11.52 2.84 0.74
N TYR A 253 -12.54 2.76 1.61
CA TYR A 253 -13.63 3.72 1.73
C TYR A 253 -13.55 4.60 2.99
N ASP A 254 -12.34 4.89 3.48
CA ASP A 254 -12.17 5.70 4.69
C ASP A 254 -12.46 7.19 4.40
N PRO A 255 -13.46 7.81 5.05
CA PRO A 255 -13.82 9.21 4.83
C PRO A 255 -12.67 10.20 5.01
N SER A 256 -11.73 9.90 5.91
CA SER A 256 -10.55 10.74 6.15
C SER A 256 -9.57 10.77 4.96
N THR A 257 -9.72 9.84 4.02
CA THR A 257 -8.88 9.75 2.81
C THR A 257 -9.52 10.38 1.58
N ARG A 258 -10.68 11.03 1.72
CA ARG A 258 -11.34 11.71 0.59
C ARG A 258 -10.45 12.82 0.02
N ILE A 259 -10.44 12.93 -1.29
CA ILE A 259 -9.69 13.95 -2.03
C ILE A 259 -10.64 14.84 -2.86
N PRO A 260 -10.19 16.04 -3.28
CA PRO A 260 -10.90 16.84 -4.27
C PRO A 260 -11.22 16.04 -5.53
N SER A 261 -12.36 16.32 -6.14
CA SER A 261 -12.77 15.65 -7.38
C SER A 261 -11.85 16.06 -8.53
N ASN A 262 -11.35 15.06 -9.26
CA ASN A 262 -10.75 15.26 -10.58
C ASN A 262 -11.77 14.82 -11.64
N PRO A 263 -12.34 15.73 -12.45
CA PRO A 263 -13.40 15.42 -13.40
C PRO A 263 -13.05 14.25 -14.33
N ARG A 264 -11.79 14.14 -14.76
CA ARG A 264 -11.35 13.04 -15.65
C ARG A 264 -11.45 11.68 -14.97
N ILE A 265 -10.93 11.57 -13.75
CA ILE A 265 -10.99 10.31 -13.00
C ILE A 265 -12.44 9.95 -12.65
N ILE A 266 -13.30 10.95 -12.41
CA ILE A 266 -14.74 10.73 -12.24
C ILE A 266 -15.37 10.14 -13.50
N THR A 267 -15.04 10.68 -14.68
CA THR A 267 -15.49 10.12 -15.96
C THR A 267 -15.01 8.68 -16.14
N TYR A 268 -13.74 8.39 -15.88
CA TYR A 268 -13.19 7.04 -15.98
C TYR A 268 -13.89 6.07 -15.03
N GLY A 269 -14.10 6.48 -13.77
CA GLY A 269 -14.86 5.68 -12.81
C GLY A 269 -16.29 5.43 -13.26
N THR A 270 -16.96 6.43 -13.83
CA THR A 270 -18.33 6.31 -14.36
C THR A 270 -18.39 5.30 -15.52
N ILE A 271 -17.42 5.30 -16.43
CA ILE A 271 -17.29 4.31 -17.53
C ILE A 271 -17.15 2.88 -16.97
N MET A 272 -16.45 2.74 -15.83
CA MET A 272 -16.30 1.48 -15.10
C MET A 272 -17.54 1.14 -14.24
N GLY A 273 -18.56 2.01 -14.19
CA GLY A 273 -19.76 1.82 -13.37
C GLY A 273 -19.55 2.11 -11.88
N ILE A 274 -18.49 2.83 -11.51
CA ILE A 274 -18.19 3.27 -10.14
C ILE A 274 -18.82 4.64 -9.90
N GLU A 275 -19.51 4.80 -8.78
CA GLU A 275 -20.17 6.05 -8.42
C GLU A 275 -19.16 7.19 -8.26
N SER A 276 -19.48 8.37 -8.77
CA SER A 276 -18.64 9.57 -8.68
C SER A 276 -18.21 9.90 -7.25
N ASN A 277 -19.09 9.64 -6.27
CA ASN A 277 -18.79 9.88 -4.86
C ASN A 277 -17.80 8.88 -4.27
N ASP A 278 -17.72 7.68 -4.83
CA ASP A 278 -16.78 6.63 -4.44
C ASP A 278 -15.39 6.84 -5.04
N VAL A 279 -15.31 7.38 -6.27
CA VAL A 279 -14.04 7.74 -6.91
C VAL A 279 -13.25 8.79 -6.10
N ARG A 280 -13.91 9.54 -5.22
CA ARG A 280 -13.27 10.53 -4.34
C ARG A 280 -12.51 9.92 -3.17
N PHE A 281 -12.65 8.62 -2.89
CA PHE A 281 -11.78 7.95 -1.91
C PHE A 281 -10.42 7.68 -2.56
N ARG A 282 -9.32 8.07 -1.91
CA ARG A 282 -7.97 8.02 -2.50
C ARG A 282 -7.62 6.68 -3.14
N LYS A 283 -7.87 5.55 -2.45
CA LYS A 283 -7.57 4.22 -3.00
C LYS A 283 -8.45 3.85 -4.19
N VAL A 284 -9.73 4.25 -4.19
CA VAL A 284 -10.63 4.04 -5.34
C VAL A 284 -10.17 4.89 -6.53
N ASN A 285 -9.78 6.15 -6.29
CA ASN A 285 -9.22 7.03 -7.30
C ASN A 285 -7.96 6.43 -7.95
N ASP A 286 -7.04 5.95 -7.11
CA ASP A 286 -5.80 5.32 -7.57
C ASP A 286 -6.09 4.05 -8.38
N LEU A 287 -7.06 3.22 -7.95
CA LEU A 287 -7.47 2.02 -8.67
C LEU A 287 -8.10 2.36 -10.02
N VAL A 288 -9.06 3.28 -10.07
CA VAL A 288 -9.68 3.75 -11.33
C VAL A 288 -8.60 4.22 -12.29
N SER A 289 -7.64 5.00 -11.81
CA SER A 289 -6.53 5.51 -12.62
C SER A 289 -5.67 4.39 -13.19
N LEU A 290 -5.29 3.40 -12.37
CA LEU A 290 -4.47 2.27 -12.81
C LEU A 290 -5.20 1.41 -13.85
N PHE A 291 -6.46 1.04 -13.60
CA PHE A 291 -7.23 0.21 -14.53
C PHE A 291 -7.51 0.94 -15.84
N TYR A 292 -7.76 2.25 -15.79
CA TYR A 292 -7.87 3.08 -16.98
C TYR A 292 -6.59 3.07 -17.81
N LEU A 293 -5.44 3.35 -17.17
CA LEU A 293 -4.13 3.34 -17.82
C LEU A 293 -3.79 1.97 -18.42
N HIS A 294 -4.07 0.89 -17.70
CA HIS A 294 -3.83 -0.46 -18.19
C HIS A 294 -4.61 -0.72 -19.47
N LYS A 295 -5.89 -0.34 -19.50
CA LYS A 295 -6.72 -0.54 -20.68
C LYS A 295 -6.24 0.22 -21.91
N ILE A 296 -5.81 1.47 -21.75
CA ILE A 296 -5.44 2.33 -22.89
C ILE A 296 -4.01 2.08 -23.41
N PHE A 297 -3.08 1.71 -22.53
CA PHE A 297 -1.68 1.52 -22.91
C PHE A 297 -1.31 0.05 -23.18
N CYS A 298 -1.90 -0.89 -22.45
CA CYS A 298 -1.54 -2.30 -22.59
C CYS A 298 -2.31 -2.95 -23.74
N THR A 299 -1.71 -3.96 -24.35
CA THR A 299 -2.34 -4.75 -25.41
C THR A 299 -3.57 -5.50 -24.90
N ASN A 300 -4.49 -5.85 -25.79
CA ASN A 300 -5.67 -6.67 -25.46
C ASN A 300 -5.28 -7.99 -24.77
N LYS A 301 -4.22 -8.65 -25.24
CA LYS A 301 -3.69 -9.87 -24.62
C LYS A 301 -3.24 -9.67 -23.17
N LEU A 302 -2.61 -8.54 -22.84
CA LEU A 302 -2.24 -8.22 -21.46
C LEU A 302 -3.47 -7.91 -20.61
N ASN A 303 -4.44 -7.16 -21.15
CA ASN A 303 -5.72 -6.89 -20.49
C ASN A 303 -6.47 -8.19 -20.14
N GLU A 304 -6.57 -9.12 -21.09
CA GLU A 304 -7.18 -10.44 -20.90
C GLU A 304 -6.43 -11.25 -19.83
N ARG A 305 -5.10 -11.29 -19.90
CA ARG A 305 -4.29 -11.98 -18.88
C ARG A 305 -4.54 -11.43 -17.48
N ARG A 306 -4.56 -10.11 -17.30
CA ARG A 306 -4.84 -9.49 -15.98
C ARG A 306 -6.28 -9.71 -15.54
N PHE A 307 -7.22 -9.72 -16.47
CA PHE A 307 -8.59 -10.10 -16.15
C PHE A 307 -8.67 -11.52 -15.57
N ASP A 308 -8.01 -12.50 -16.19
CA ASP A 308 -8.00 -13.89 -15.72
C ASP A 308 -7.28 -14.06 -14.37
N GLU A 309 -6.15 -13.38 -14.17
CA GLU A 309 -5.46 -13.37 -12.89
C GLU A 309 -6.27 -12.69 -11.78
N GLY A 310 -6.99 -11.61 -12.11
CA GLY A 310 -7.92 -10.94 -11.21
C GLY A 310 -9.12 -11.82 -10.83
N LYS A 311 -9.63 -12.63 -11.76
CA LYS A 311 -10.65 -13.64 -11.48
C LYS A 311 -10.16 -14.71 -10.50
N LYS A 312 -8.96 -15.24 -10.69
CA LYS A 312 -8.34 -16.18 -9.73
C LYS A 312 -8.20 -15.57 -8.33
N LEU A 313 -7.91 -14.28 -8.26
CA LEU A 313 -7.89 -13.55 -6.98
C LEU A 313 -9.29 -13.45 -6.36
N LEU A 314 -10.34 -13.18 -7.16
CA LEU A 314 -11.73 -13.20 -6.68
C LEU A 314 -12.13 -14.59 -6.18
N GLU A 315 -11.78 -15.66 -6.90
CA GLU A 315 -11.99 -17.04 -6.46
C GLU A 315 -11.29 -17.32 -5.13
N ARG A 316 -10.04 -16.83 -4.96
CA ARG A 316 -9.32 -16.93 -3.69
C ARG A 316 -10.04 -16.20 -2.54
N CYS A 317 -10.68 -15.07 -2.81
CA CYS A 317 -11.48 -14.35 -1.82
C CYS A 317 -12.72 -15.13 -1.37
N GLU A 318 -13.26 -16.02 -2.21
CA GLU A 318 -14.44 -16.83 -1.88
C GLU A 318 -14.14 -18.06 -1.03
N LYS A 319 -12.86 -18.47 -0.92
CA LYS A 319 -12.45 -19.69 -0.20
C LYS A 319 -13.03 -19.77 1.22
N ASN A 320 -13.03 -18.64 1.94
CA ASN A 320 -13.61 -18.54 3.29
C ASN A 320 -14.76 -17.53 3.34
N LYS A 321 -15.59 -17.44 2.30
CA LYS A 321 -16.68 -16.43 2.20
C LYS A 321 -17.55 -16.31 3.45
N ILE A 322 -17.75 -17.41 4.19
CA ILE A 322 -18.52 -17.47 5.44
C ILE A 322 -17.99 -16.47 6.47
N TYR A 323 -16.68 -16.26 6.54
CA TYR A 323 -16.03 -15.31 7.45
C TYR A 323 -16.48 -13.86 7.26
N TYR A 324 -16.97 -13.51 6.07
CA TYR A 324 -17.18 -12.12 5.66
C TYR A 324 -18.65 -11.83 5.28
N LEU A 325 -19.57 -12.79 5.49
CA LEU A 325 -20.98 -12.66 5.09
C LEU A 325 -21.69 -11.44 5.68
N SER A 326 -21.29 -10.98 6.86
CA SER A 326 -21.86 -9.79 7.52
C SER A 326 -21.03 -8.52 7.32
N ASN A 327 -19.92 -8.59 6.58
CA ASN A 327 -19.00 -7.47 6.39
C ASN A 327 -19.36 -6.66 5.13
N GLU A 328 -20.25 -5.67 5.30
CA GLU A 328 -20.71 -4.81 4.20
C GLU A 328 -19.58 -4.01 3.52
N GLN A 329 -18.52 -3.66 4.27
CA GLN A 329 -17.37 -2.97 3.69
C GLN A 329 -16.64 -3.87 2.69
N LEU A 330 -16.31 -5.10 3.08
CA LEU A 330 -15.66 -6.06 2.18
C LEU A 330 -16.53 -6.40 0.97
N LYS A 331 -17.86 -6.49 1.15
CA LYS A 331 -18.80 -6.67 0.02
C LYS A 331 -18.73 -5.51 -0.97
N LYS A 332 -18.70 -4.27 -0.48
CA LYS A 332 -18.57 -3.07 -1.32
C LYS A 332 -17.23 -3.05 -2.06
N GLU A 333 -16.14 -3.29 -1.35
CA GLU A 333 -14.79 -3.36 -1.93
C GLU A 333 -14.69 -4.42 -3.04
N ARG A 334 -15.26 -5.61 -2.82
CA ARG A 334 -15.34 -6.67 -3.83
C ARG A 334 -16.15 -6.26 -5.06
N LYS A 335 -17.33 -5.65 -4.88
CA LYS A 335 -18.15 -5.15 -5.99
C LYS A 335 -17.40 -4.13 -6.85
N THR A 336 -16.64 -3.25 -6.22
CA THR A 336 -15.80 -2.27 -6.92
C THR A 336 -14.66 -2.93 -7.67
N PHE A 337 -14.01 -3.93 -7.08
CA PHE A 337 -12.96 -4.68 -7.76
C PHE A 337 -13.48 -5.45 -8.99
N ILE A 338 -14.68 -6.04 -8.92
CA ILE A 338 -15.33 -6.68 -10.07
C ILE A 338 -15.55 -5.67 -11.20
N LYS A 339 -16.11 -4.49 -10.89
CA LYS A 339 -16.33 -3.42 -11.87
C LYS A 339 -15.04 -2.98 -12.57
N LEU A 340 -13.95 -2.86 -11.80
CA LEU A 340 -12.61 -2.55 -12.33
C LEU A 340 -12.11 -3.65 -13.26
N LEU A 341 -12.25 -4.93 -12.88
CA LEU A 341 -11.84 -6.05 -13.71
C LEU A 341 -12.64 -6.15 -15.01
N ASP A 342 -13.97 -6.01 -14.94
CA ASP A 342 -14.84 -6.10 -16.12
C ASP A 342 -14.49 -5.05 -17.17
N TYR A 343 -13.97 -3.89 -16.74
CA TYR A 343 -13.48 -2.85 -17.65
C TYR A 343 -12.27 -3.28 -18.48
N LEU A 344 -11.42 -4.19 -17.99
CA LEU A 344 -10.30 -4.69 -18.80
C LEU A 344 -10.77 -5.49 -20.02
N LYS A 345 -11.95 -6.14 -19.92
CA LYS A 345 -12.52 -7.00 -20.96
C LYS A 345 -13.33 -6.25 -22.02
N LYS A 346 -14.02 -5.16 -21.64
CA LYS A 346 -14.75 -4.29 -22.58
C LYS A 346 -13.81 -3.67 -23.57
#